data_AF-A0A7Z0SIW7-F1
#
_entry.id   AF-A0A7Z0SIW7-F1
#
_cell.length_a   1.000
_cell.length_b   1.000
_cell.length_c   1.000
_cell.angle_alpha   90.00
_cell.angle_beta   90.00
_cell.angle_gamma   90.00
#
_symmetry.space_group_name_H-M   'P 1'
#
loop_
_entity.id
_entity.type
_entity.pdbx_description
1 polymer ?
#
loop_
_entity_poly.entity_id
_entity_poly.type
_entity_poly.pdbx_seq_one_letter_code
_entity_poly.pdbx_strand_id
1 'polypeptide(L)'
;MSLLGSAYAASSLEDNISLDQWILMSGATNGAADAAGASEEDRSKHRKTARSHLMRYATEHGYALVKFDALFELGAQEGKKMVAARSNKGGARFQTLMTGFHRDTSIPYQDVEKALNQA
;
A
#
# COMPACT_ATOMS: atom_id res chain seq x y z
N MET A 1 1.53 12.57 -8.52
CA MET A 1 1.71 11.35 -7.72
C MET A 1 2.32 10.25 -8.57
N SER A 2 3.57 9.88 -8.25
CA SER A 2 4.19 8.67 -8.80
C SER A 2 3.33 7.47 -8.40
N LEU A 3 3.16 6.48 -9.30
CA LEU A 3 2.69 5.16 -8.87
C LEU A 3 3.85 4.57 -8.08
N LEU A 4 3.87 4.80 -6.77
CA LEU A 4 4.89 4.25 -5.91
C LEU A 4 4.84 2.74 -6.07
N GLY A 5 6.00 2.15 -6.39
CA GLY A 5 6.08 0.72 -6.61
C GLY A 5 5.54 -0.04 -5.40
N SER A 6 5.80 0.47 -4.20
CA SER A 6 5.40 -0.08 -2.91
C SER A 6 4.66 0.99 -2.11
N ALA A 7 3.69 0.59 -1.29
CA ALA A 7 3.02 1.48 -0.35
C ALA A 7 4.05 2.17 0.56
N TYR A 8 5.06 1.44 1.04
CA TYR A 8 6.09 1.90 1.99
C TYR A 8 7.25 2.67 1.37
N ALA A 9 7.33 2.77 0.04
CA ALA A 9 8.35 3.61 -0.61
C ALA A 9 8.09 5.12 -0.41
N ALA A 10 6.90 5.48 0.06
CA ALA A 10 6.47 6.86 0.28
C ALA A 10 7.26 7.60 1.34
N SER A 11 7.79 6.89 2.35
CA SER A 11 8.58 7.49 3.44
C SER A 11 9.88 8.12 2.94
N SER A 12 10.31 7.80 1.71
CA SER A 12 11.47 8.42 1.08
C SER A 12 11.15 9.71 0.33
N LEU A 13 9.87 10.11 0.27
CA LEU A 13 9.37 11.19 -0.59
C LEU A 13 8.51 12.23 0.16
N GLU A 14 7.86 11.83 1.25
CA GLU A 14 6.99 12.70 2.05
C GLU A 14 7.28 12.50 3.54
N ASP A 15 7.43 13.62 4.26
CA ASP A 15 7.53 13.65 5.72
C ASP A 15 6.13 13.82 6.35
N ASN A 16 5.97 13.34 7.58
CA ASN A 16 4.75 13.35 8.41
C ASN A 16 3.57 12.54 7.85
N ILE A 17 3.82 11.33 7.33
CA ILE A 17 2.77 10.41 6.88
C ILE A 17 2.11 9.76 8.10
N SER A 18 0.87 10.13 8.37
CA SER A 18 0.07 9.52 9.43
C SER A 18 -0.22 8.03 9.17
N LEU A 19 -0.49 7.28 10.24
CA LEU A 19 -0.87 5.88 10.13
C LEU A 19 -2.12 5.67 9.25
N ASP A 20 -3.09 6.60 9.31
CA ASP A 20 -4.28 6.56 8.46
C ASP A 20 -3.93 6.72 6.97
N GLN A 21 -2.96 7.58 6.65
CA GLN A 21 -2.43 7.72 5.28
C GLN A 21 -1.72 6.45 4.82
N TRP A 22 -0.94 5.79 5.68
CA TRP A 22 -0.31 4.51 5.34
C TRP A 22 -1.32 3.42 4.98
N ILE A 23 -2.47 3.38 5.66
CA ILE A 23 -3.57 2.46 5.33
C ILE A 23 -4.15 2.80 3.97
N LEU A 24 -4.43 4.09 3.71
CA LEU A 24 -4.96 4.56 2.42
C LEU A 24 -4.02 4.20 1.27
N MET A 25 -2.71 4.42 1.44
CA MET A 25 -1.70 4.10 0.44
C MET A 25 -1.58 2.60 0.20
N SER A 26 -1.63 1.78 1.25
CA SER A 26 -1.68 0.32 1.12
C SER A 26 -2.91 -0.14 0.36
N GLY A 27 -4.06 0.47 0.63
CA GLY A 27 -5.28 0.27 -0.14
C GLY A 27 -5.08 0.63 -1.62
N ALA A 28 -4.53 1.82 -1.90
CA ALA A 28 -4.29 2.30 -3.25
C ALA A 28 -3.35 1.38 -4.06
N THR A 29 -2.28 0.88 -3.45
CA THR A 29 -1.40 -0.12 -4.08
C THR A 29 -2.17 -1.39 -4.42
N ASN A 30 -3.02 -1.89 -3.51
CA ASN A 30 -3.82 -3.09 -3.73
C ASN A 30 -4.86 -2.92 -4.85
N GLY A 31 -5.58 -1.80 -4.85
CA GLY A 31 -6.57 -1.49 -5.88
C GLY A 31 -5.95 -1.22 -7.25
N ALA A 32 -4.79 -0.57 -7.30
CA ALA A 32 -4.04 -0.40 -8.53
C ALA A 32 -3.56 -1.75 -9.08
N ALA A 33 -3.09 -2.66 -8.21
CA ALA A 33 -2.72 -4.02 -8.58
C ALA A 33 -3.92 -4.84 -9.10
N ASP A 34 -5.12 -4.68 -8.52
CA ASP A 34 -6.36 -5.27 -9.04
C ASP A 34 -6.66 -4.81 -10.48
N ALA A 35 -6.64 -3.51 -10.71
CA ALA A 35 -6.85 -2.94 -12.05
C ALA A 35 -5.76 -3.32 -13.06
N ALA A 36 -4.59 -3.74 -12.55
CA ALA A 36 -3.46 -4.26 -13.28
C ALA A 36 -3.51 -5.79 -13.51
N GLY A 37 -4.49 -6.51 -12.94
CA GLY A 37 -4.67 -7.95 -13.14
C GLY A 37 -4.00 -8.84 -12.10
N ALA A 38 -3.66 -8.31 -10.93
CA ALA A 38 -3.20 -9.12 -9.80
C ALA A 38 -4.26 -10.16 -9.39
N SER A 39 -3.80 -11.36 -9.01
CA SER A 39 -4.69 -12.42 -8.55
C SER A 39 -5.42 -12.02 -7.26
N GLU A 40 -6.59 -12.62 -7.01
CA GLU A 40 -7.30 -12.43 -5.74
C GLU A 40 -6.46 -12.92 -4.55
N GLU A 41 -5.70 -14.00 -4.74
CA GLU A 41 -4.80 -14.54 -3.73
C GLU A 41 -3.71 -13.53 -3.33
N ASP A 42 -3.03 -12.93 -4.31
CA ASP A 42 -1.99 -11.92 -4.06
C ASP A 42 -2.57 -10.69 -3.37
N ARG A 43 -3.76 -10.23 -3.78
CA ARG A 43 -4.43 -9.08 -3.16
C ARG A 43 -4.84 -9.38 -1.72
N SER A 44 -5.35 -10.58 -1.46
CA SER A 44 -5.70 -11.03 -0.12
C SER A 44 -4.46 -11.10 0.77
N LYS A 45 -3.35 -11.65 0.23
CA LYS A 45 -2.07 -11.71 0.92
C LYS A 45 -1.53 -10.32 1.25
N HIS A 46 -1.50 -9.41 0.28
CA HIS A 46 -1.11 -8.01 0.49
C HIS A 46 -1.94 -7.33 1.59
N ARG A 47 -3.27 -7.44 1.55
CA ARG A 47 -4.15 -6.86 2.57
C ARG A 47 -3.86 -7.42 3.96
N LYS A 48 -3.68 -8.75 4.08
CA LYS A 48 -3.33 -9.41 5.35
C LYS A 48 -2.00 -8.93 5.89
N THR A 49 -0.96 -8.84 5.04
CA THR A 49 0.36 -8.35 5.42
C THR A 49 0.30 -6.89 5.90
N ALA A 50 -0.34 -6.01 5.13
CA ALA A 50 -0.52 -4.61 5.51
C ALA A 50 -1.28 -4.47 6.84
N ARG A 51 -2.37 -5.22 7.02
CA ARG A 51 -3.15 -5.21 8.27
C ARG A 51 -2.32 -5.65 9.45
N SER A 52 -1.63 -6.79 9.33
CA SER A 52 -0.80 -7.34 10.40
C SER A 52 0.27 -6.34 10.84
N HIS A 53 1.01 -5.78 9.89
CA HIS A 53 2.13 -4.89 10.19
C HIS A 53 1.67 -3.54 10.75
N LEU A 54 0.67 -2.91 10.13
CA LEU A 54 0.16 -1.62 10.60
C LEU A 54 -0.50 -1.76 11.97
N MET A 55 -1.24 -2.84 12.23
CA MET A 55 -1.82 -3.10 13.57
C MET A 55 -0.75 -3.34 14.62
N ARG A 56 0.31 -4.08 14.27
CA ARG A 56 1.44 -4.30 15.17
C ARG A 56 2.11 -2.98 15.52
N TYR A 57 2.45 -2.17 14.52
CA TYR A 57 3.04 -0.84 14.71
C TYR A 57 2.17 0.05 15.60
N ALA A 58 0.86 0.10 15.33
CA ALA A 58 -0.06 0.87 16.17
C ALA A 58 -0.03 0.43 17.62
N THR A 59 -0.03 -0.87 17.87
CA THR A 59 0.00 -1.42 19.23
C THR A 59 1.30 -1.07 19.94
N GLU A 60 2.45 -1.20 19.26
CA GLU A 60 3.78 -0.91 19.81
C GLU A 60 3.95 0.57 20.16
N HIS A 61 3.30 1.48 19.41
CA HIS A 61 3.41 2.93 19.59
C HIS A 61 2.19 3.58 20.28
N GLY A 62 1.23 2.78 20.79
CA GLY A 62 0.07 3.29 21.53
C GLY A 62 -1.01 3.96 20.67
N TYR A 63 -1.03 3.70 19.36
CA TYR A 63 -2.07 4.18 18.44
C TYR A 63 -3.25 3.20 18.37
N ALA A 64 -4.43 3.73 18.03
CA ALA A 64 -5.63 2.93 17.76
C ALA A 64 -5.94 2.90 16.26
N LEU A 65 -6.12 1.70 15.72
CA LEU A 65 -6.27 1.46 14.27
C LEU A 65 -7.71 1.10 13.89
N VAL A 66 -8.66 1.95 14.31
CA VAL A 66 -10.11 1.66 14.28
C VAL A 66 -10.69 1.66 12.86
N LYS A 67 -10.05 2.35 11.91
CA LYS A 67 -10.57 2.60 10.56
C LYS A 67 -9.86 1.82 9.46
N PHE A 68 -9.13 0.75 9.80
CA PHE A 68 -8.34 0.00 8.82
C PHE A 68 -9.15 -0.36 7.56
N ASP A 69 -10.25 -1.09 7.71
CA ASP A 69 -10.98 -1.62 6.57
C ASP A 69 -11.61 -0.51 5.71
N ALA A 70 -12.15 0.54 6.35
CA ALA A 70 -12.76 1.66 5.65
C ALA A 70 -11.72 2.47 4.85
N LEU A 71 -10.57 2.78 5.46
CA LEU A 71 -9.48 3.51 4.80
C LEU A 71 -8.81 2.67 3.72
N PHE A 72 -8.62 1.38 3.96
CA PHE A 72 -8.02 0.49 2.98
C PHE A 72 -8.91 0.36 1.74
N GLU A 73 -10.23 0.19 1.94
CA GLU A 73 -11.19 0.11 0.83
C GLU A 73 -11.28 1.43 0.06
N LEU A 74 -11.30 2.57 0.75
CA LEU A 74 -11.23 3.88 0.12
C LEU A 74 -9.98 4.02 -0.75
N GLY A 75 -8.82 3.66 -0.19
CA GLY A 75 -7.56 3.62 -0.93
C GLY A 75 -7.65 2.72 -2.17
N ALA A 76 -8.21 1.52 -2.03
CA ALA A 76 -8.34 0.56 -3.13
C ALA A 76 -9.20 1.12 -4.27
N GLN A 77 -10.28 1.82 -3.97
CA GLN A 77 -11.10 2.48 -5.00
C GLN A 77 -10.31 3.55 -5.75
N GLU A 78 -9.53 4.38 -5.05
CA GLU A 78 -8.68 5.40 -5.68
C GLU A 78 -7.55 4.78 -6.51
N GLY A 79 -6.92 3.71 -6.01
CA GLY A 79 -5.91 2.93 -6.73
C GLY A 79 -6.41 2.41 -8.08
N LYS A 80 -7.63 1.85 -8.09
CA LYS A 80 -8.29 1.37 -9.32
C LYS A 80 -8.50 2.51 -10.32
N LYS A 81 -9.02 3.65 -9.87
CA LYS A 81 -9.25 4.83 -10.72
C LYS A 81 -7.94 5.33 -11.34
N MET A 82 -6.85 5.37 -10.56
CA MET A 82 -5.54 5.84 -11.05
C MET A 82 -4.98 4.98 -12.19
N VAL A 83 -5.25 3.68 -12.19
CA VAL A 83 -4.83 2.77 -13.27
C VAL A 83 -5.82 2.81 -14.44
N ALA A 84 -7.13 2.85 -14.17
CA ALA A 84 -8.16 2.95 -15.21
C ALA A 84 -8.03 4.22 -16.06
N ALA A 85 -7.62 5.34 -15.44
CA ALA A 85 -7.35 6.59 -16.13
C ALA A 85 -6.12 6.56 -17.06
N ARG A 86 -5.32 5.48 -17.05
CA ARG A 86 -4.09 5.35 -17.84
C ARG A 86 -4.28 4.35 -18.98
N SER A 87 -4.20 4.85 -20.20
CA SER A 87 -4.44 4.08 -21.43
C SER A 87 -3.36 3.03 -21.75
N ASN A 88 -2.20 3.07 -21.08
CA ASN A 88 -1.04 2.25 -21.45
C ASN A 88 -0.62 1.30 -20.32
N LYS A 89 -1.35 0.17 -20.18
CA LYS A 89 -1.17 -0.86 -19.14
C LYS A 89 0.10 -1.73 -19.28
N GLY A 90 1.16 -1.26 -19.94
CA GLY A 90 2.39 -2.04 -20.15
C GLY A 90 3.70 -1.27 -20.00
N GLY A 91 3.65 0.03 -19.70
CA GLY A 91 4.85 0.87 -19.58
C GLY A 91 5.66 0.59 -18.30
N ALA A 92 6.90 1.10 -18.24
CA ALA A 92 7.80 0.94 -17.09
C ALA A 92 7.14 1.25 -15.72
N ARG A 93 6.28 2.27 -15.66
CA ARG A 93 5.55 2.63 -14.43
C ARG A 93 4.57 1.55 -13.94
N PHE A 94 4.02 0.75 -14.86
CA PHE A 94 3.15 -0.38 -14.54
C PHE A 94 3.97 -1.55 -13.96
N GLN A 95 5.16 -1.81 -14.51
CA GLN A 95 6.07 -2.81 -13.98
C GLN A 95 6.59 -2.44 -12.60
N THR A 96 6.91 -1.16 -12.36
CA THR A 96 7.29 -0.65 -11.04
C THR A 96 6.19 -0.87 -10.01
N LEU A 97 4.93 -0.57 -10.36
CA LEU A 97 3.76 -0.82 -9.52
C LEU A 97 3.65 -2.29 -9.14
N MET A 98 3.65 -3.20 -10.13
CA MET A 98 3.48 -4.62 -9.86
C MET A 98 4.64 -5.21 -9.05
N THR A 99 5.86 -4.76 -9.32
CA THR A 99 7.06 -5.21 -8.59
C THR A 99 6.96 -4.88 -7.10
N GLY A 100 6.62 -3.64 -6.74
CA GLY A 100 6.52 -3.31 -5.32
C GLY A 100 5.22 -3.77 -4.67
N PHE A 101 4.11 -3.94 -5.40
CA PHE A 101 2.94 -4.68 -4.91
C PHE A 101 3.34 -6.11 -4.48
N HIS A 102 4.05 -6.84 -5.34
CA HIS A 102 4.53 -8.18 -5.01
C HIS A 102 5.50 -8.17 -3.83
N ARG A 103 6.40 -7.19 -3.74
CA ARG A 103 7.26 -6.98 -2.56
C ARG A 103 6.43 -6.82 -1.30
N ASP A 104 5.40 -5.98 -1.33
CA ASP A 104 4.55 -5.69 -0.17
C ASP A 104 3.74 -6.91 0.29
N THR A 105 3.49 -7.89 -0.57
CA THR A 105 2.82 -9.15 -0.15
C THR A 105 3.61 -9.93 0.90
N SER A 106 4.94 -9.77 0.95
CA SER A 106 5.85 -10.51 1.83
C SER A 106 6.89 -9.61 2.50
N ILE A 107 6.66 -8.30 2.55
CA ILE A 107 7.59 -7.36 3.16
C ILE A 107 7.77 -7.70 4.66
N PRO A 108 9.00 -7.78 5.17
CA PRO A 108 9.25 -7.98 6.60
C PRO A 108 8.70 -6.82 7.43
N TYR A 109 8.26 -7.11 8.65
CA TYR A 109 7.77 -6.06 9.56
C TYR A 109 8.81 -4.98 9.81
N GLN A 110 10.09 -5.35 9.96
CA GLN A 110 11.19 -4.43 10.25
C GLN A 110 11.37 -3.37 9.15
N ASP A 111 11.13 -3.74 7.90
CA ASP A 111 11.20 -2.80 6.77
C ASP A 111 10.03 -1.80 6.83
N VAL A 112 8.84 -2.26 7.24
CA VAL A 112 7.65 -1.41 7.42
C VAL A 112 7.85 -0.47 8.61
N GLU A 113 8.25 -0.99 9.76
CA GLU A 113 8.54 -0.22 10.96
C GLU A 113 9.57 0.88 10.67
N LYS A 114 10.65 0.55 9.96
CA LYS A 114 11.65 1.53 9.53
C LYS A 114 11.04 2.61 8.64
N ALA A 115 10.21 2.25 7.67
CA ALA A 115 9.56 3.23 6.79
C ALA A 115 8.63 4.16 7.57
N LEU A 116 7.84 3.63 8.50
CA LEU A 116 6.91 4.41 9.32
C LEU A 116 7.62 5.32 10.32
N ASN A 117 8.77 4.93 10.86
CA ASN A 117 9.58 5.75 11.77
C ASN A 117 10.37 6.85 11.06
N GLN A 118 10.54 6.76 9.74
CA GLN A 118 11.24 7.77 8.93
C GLN A 118 10.30 8.81 8.34
N ALA A 119 9.00 8.54 8.36
CA ALA A 119 7.97 9.41 7.82
C ALA A 119 7.35 10.31 8.87
#